data_AF-A0A2S4XS88-F1
#
_entry.id   AF-A0A2S4XS88-F1
#
_cell.length_a   1.000
_cell.length_b   1.000
_cell.length_c   1.000
_cell.angle_alpha   90.00
_cell.angle_beta   90.00
_cell.angle_gamma   90.00
#
_symmetry.space_group_name_H-M   'P 1'
#
loop_
_entity.id
_entity.type
_entity.pdbx_description
1 polymer ?
#
loop_
_entity_poly.entity_id
_entity_poly.type
_entity_poly.pdbx_seq_one_letter_code
_entity_poly.pdbx_strand_id
1 'polypeptide(L)'
;MDLVFRAPSTARIAWALLREEHGLVLELCQDIARHKTLARLEDSVAQIRWKSGGQDRKPIQDGLIVAVFRHYESRAGQPLLHDHAVVSIRARRPDAKAAWGNLSADSMLEHIVAVGTLYFMEQVSARLGWTWEPREVTPGRRPVMEIAGIDQRLIGWQSTRRQQIADALSVLTADYEERQGHPPGERAAYALDRQAADRTRPPKRQVPRSLTELREGLQPETDHGRRWYSVLLGLRG
;
A
#
# COMPACT_ATOMS: atom_id res chain seq x y z
N MET A 1 -7.73 -7.00 11.59
CA MET A 1 -7.13 -5.77 11.05
C MET A 1 -6.45 -6.11 9.74
N ASP A 2 -6.51 -5.25 8.73
CA ASP A 2 -5.87 -5.48 7.45
C ASP A 2 -4.63 -4.58 7.32
N LEU A 3 -3.45 -5.18 7.24
CA LEU A 3 -2.19 -4.48 7.00
C LEU A 3 -1.80 -4.67 5.54
N VAL A 4 -1.85 -3.58 4.77
CA VAL A 4 -1.59 -3.63 3.33
C VAL A 4 -0.13 -3.27 3.06
N PHE A 5 0.65 -4.25 2.64
CA PHE A 5 2.03 -4.07 2.21
C PHE A 5 2.06 -3.70 0.74
N ARG A 6 2.53 -2.50 0.42
CA ARG A 6 2.61 -2.01 -0.95
C ARG A 6 4.01 -1.47 -1.23
N ALA A 7 4.63 -1.98 -2.29
CA ALA A 7 5.90 -1.47 -2.77
C ALA A 7 5.79 -0.01 -3.25
N PRO A 8 6.89 0.77 -3.20
CA PRO A 8 6.98 2.09 -3.83
C PRO A 8 6.51 2.09 -5.29
N SER A 9 6.07 3.25 -5.78
CA SER A 9 5.37 3.34 -7.07
C SER A 9 6.24 2.93 -8.25
N THR A 10 7.51 3.29 -8.22
CA THR A 10 8.53 2.91 -9.21
C THR A 10 8.87 1.43 -9.14
N ALA A 11 8.91 0.82 -7.96
CA ALA A 11 9.11 -0.62 -7.82
C ALA A 11 7.94 -1.42 -8.41
N ARG A 12 6.72 -0.91 -8.29
CA ARG A 12 5.53 -1.49 -8.94
C ARG A 12 5.58 -1.39 -10.46
N ILE A 13 6.06 -0.27 -10.98
CA ILE A 13 6.31 -0.09 -12.42
C ILE A 13 7.41 -1.05 -12.89
N ALA A 14 8.52 -1.13 -12.16
CA ALA A 14 9.61 -2.04 -12.48
C ALA A 14 9.15 -3.50 -12.50
N TRP A 15 8.36 -3.92 -11.50
CA TRP A 15 7.76 -5.25 -11.46
C TRP A 15 6.86 -5.52 -12.68
N ALA A 16 6.13 -4.50 -13.15
CA ALA A 16 5.20 -4.63 -14.25
C ALA A 16 5.88 -4.65 -15.64
N LEU A 17 6.98 -3.93 -15.81
CA LEU A 17 7.57 -3.64 -17.12
C LEU A 17 8.90 -4.34 -17.39
N LEU A 18 9.64 -4.71 -16.34
CA LEU A 18 10.90 -5.42 -16.52
C LEU A 18 10.65 -6.89 -16.82
N ARG A 19 11.72 -7.57 -17.26
CA ARG A 19 11.73 -9.02 -17.47
C ARG A 19 11.23 -9.76 -16.23
N GLU A 20 10.59 -10.90 -16.47
CA GLU A 20 10.03 -11.76 -15.43
C GLU A 20 11.03 -12.05 -14.29
N GLU A 21 12.30 -12.27 -14.60
CA GLU A 21 13.38 -12.45 -13.63
C GLU A 21 13.45 -11.33 -12.57
N HIS A 22 13.32 -10.07 -12.99
CA HIS A 22 13.29 -8.93 -12.07
C HIS A 22 11.98 -8.89 -11.27
N GLY A 23 10.86 -9.21 -11.92
CA GLY A 23 9.56 -9.33 -11.26
C GLY A 23 9.58 -10.35 -10.13
N LEU A 24 10.15 -11.53 -10.35
CA LEU A 24 10.31 -12.58 -9.33
C LEU A 24 11.19 -12.13 -8.16
N VAL A 25 12.29 -11.40 -8.44
CA VAL A 25 13.13 -10.84 -7.37
C VAL A 25 12.36 -9.80 -6.54
N LEU A 26 11.55 -8.95 -7.17
CA LEU A 26 10.73 -7.96 -6.48
C LEU A 26 9.63 -8.62 -5.62
N GLU A 27 9.00 -9.69 -6.12
CA GLU A 27 8.05 -10.51 -5.34
C GLU A 27 8.72 -11.15 -4.12
N LEU A 28 9.93 -11.69 -4.28
CA LEU A 28 10.72 -12.22 -3.17
C LEU A 28 11.09 -11.13 -2.15
N CYS A 29 11.51 -9.95 -2.62
CA CYS A 29 11.82 -8.82 -1.74
C CYS A 29 10.59 -8.39 -0.92
N GLN A 30 9.41 -8.39 -1.55
CA GLN A 30 8.13 -8.12 -0.91
C GLN A 30 7.82 -9.18 0.16
N ASP A 31 8.00 -10.47 -0.12
CA ASP A 31 7.79 -11.55 0.85
C ASP A 31 8.69 -11.40 2.08
N ILE A 32 9.99 -11.18 1.86
CA ILE A 32 10.95 -11.02 2.95
C ILE A 32 10.65 -9.76 3.76
N ALA A 33 10.36 -8.64 3.11
CA ALA A 33 10.04 -7.39 3.78
C ALA A 33 8.77 -7.51 4.62
N ARG A 34 7.72 -8.17 4.09
CA ARG A 34 6.49 -8.47 4.83
C ARG A 34 6.77 -9.31 6.06
N HIS A 35 7.50 -10.42 5.93
CA HIS A 35 7.82 -11.29 7.06
C HIS A 35 8.65 -10.57 8.13
N LYS A 36 9.70 -9.84 7.73
CA LYS A 36 10.52 -9.04 8.67
C LYS A 36 9.69 -7.97 9.39
N THR A 37 8.75 -7.35 8.69
CA THR A 37 7.88 -6.34 9.29
C THR A 37 6.91 -6.96 10.28
N LEU A 38 6.26 -8.07 9.91
CA LEU A 38 5.34 -8.78 10.80
C LEU A 38 6.06 -9.27 12.06
N ALA A 39 7.27 -9.83 11.93
CA ALA A 39 8.10 -10.20 13.07
C ALA A 39 8.45 -8.99 13.95
N ARG A 40 8.88 -7.88 13.35
CA ARG A 40 9.16 -6.64 14.10
C ARG A 40 7.92 -6.10 14.82
N LEU A 41 6.74 -6.21 14.20
CA LEU A 41 5.49 -5.81 14.83
C LEU A 41 5.15 -6.72 16.00
N GLU A 42 5.26 -8.04 15.82
CA GLU A 42 5.04 -9.04 16.85
C GLU A 42 5.92 -8.80 18.07
N ASP A 43 7.23 -8.62 17.86
CA ASP A 43 8.23 -8.52 18.93
C ASP A 43 8.17 -7.21 19.73
N SER A 44 7.74 -6.11 19.10
CA SER A 44 8.02 -4.78 19.65
C SER A 44 6.87 -3.79 19.62
N VAL A 45 5.78 -4.11 18.92
CA VAL A 45 4.68 -3.15 18.67
C VAL A 45 3.33 -3.71 19.06
N ALA A 46 3.12 -5.02 18.89
CA ALA A 46 1.85 -5.68 19.10
C ALA A 46 1.52 -5.70 20.59
N GLN A 47 0.38 -5.10 20.92
CA GLN A 47 -0.08 -4.96 22.30
C GLN A 47 -1.54 -5.39 22.41
N ILE A 48 -1.87 -6.03 23.53
CA ILE A 48 -3.23 -6.39 23.89
C ILE A 48 -3.81 -5.37 24.89
N ARG A 49 -5.07 -4.98 24.67
CA ARG A 49 -5.80 -4.10 25.58
C ARG A 49 -6.12 -4.83 26.90
N TRP A 50 -5.83 -4.18 28.01
CA TRP A 50 -5.81 -4.77 29.34
C TRP A 50 -6.72 -4.01 30.32
N LYS A 51 -7.27 -4.74 31.31
CA LYS A 51 -8.29 -4.29 32.28
C LYS A 51 -9.59 -3.72 31.68
N SER A 52 -10.57 -3.47 32.56
CA SER A 52 -11.83 -2.81 32.20
C SER A 52 -11.54 -1.42 31.63
N GLY A 53 -12.15 -1.08 30.49
CA GLY A 53 -11.91 0.17 29.77
C GLY A 53 -10.72 0.17 28.80
N GLY A 54 -9.85 -0.85 28.82
CA GLY A 54 -8.78 -1.02 27.81
C GLY A 54 -7.70 0.06 27.79
N GLN A 55 -7.54 0.81 28.87
CA GLN A 55 -6.53 1.87 29.00
C GLN A 55 -5.12 1.31 29.16
N ASP A 56 -4.98 0.17 29.86
CA ASP A 56 -3.70 -0.50 29.99
C ASP A 56 -3.38 -1.30 28.71
N ARG A 57 -2.12 -1.33 28.31
CA ARG A 57 -1.61 -2.13 27.18
C ARG A 57 -0.48 -3.03 27.65
N LYS A 58 -0.45 -4.27 27.17
CA LYS A 58 0.64 -5.23 27.45
C LYS A 58 1.15 -5.84 26.16
N PRO A 59 2.46 -6.13 26.03
CA PRO A 59 2.98 -6.90 24.91
C PRO A 59 2.27 -8.25 24.79
N ILE A 60 2.13 -8.74 23.56
CA ILE A 60 1.68 -10.12 23.32
C ILE A 60 2.81 -11.12 23.63
N GLN A 61 2.46 -12.37 23.93
CA GLN A 61 3.43 -13.44 24.23
C GLN A 61 3.42 -14.56 23.18
N ASP A 62 2.24 -14.95 22.69
CA ASP A 62 2.09 -16.11 21.81
C ASP A 62 2.12 -15.75 20.31
N GLY A 63 2.58 -14.54 19.99
CA GLY A 63 2.66 -14.04 18.61
C GLY A 63 1.34 -13.61 17.96
N LEU A 64 1.41 -13.27 16.68
CA LEU A 64 0.31 -12.80 15.86
C LEU A 64 -0.26 -13.94 15.00
N ILE A 65 -1.58 -13.97 14.87
CA ILE A 65 -2.26 -14.83 13.89
C ILE A 65 -2.54 -13.99 12.65
N VAL A 66 -1.90 -14.34 11.53
CA VAL A 66 -1.95 -13.57 10.28
C VAL A 66 -2.24 -14.48 9.09
N ALA A 67 -3.23 -14.10 8.28
CA ALA A 67 -3.45 -14.68 6.95
C ALA A 67 -2.99 -13.69 5.87
N VAL A 68 -2.21 -14.15 4.90
CA VAL A 68 -1.66 -13.29 3.85
C VAL A 68 -2.26 -13.63 2.49
N PHE A 69 -2.73 -12.59 1.79
CA PHE A 69 -3.27 -12.69 0.43
C PHE A 69 -2.50 -11.76 -0.49
N ARG A 70 -1.75 -12.32 -1.45
CA ARG A 70 -1.05 -11.56 -2.48
C ARG A 70 -1.97 -11.21 -3.64
N HIS A 71 -1.92 -9.96 -4.06
CA HIS A 71 -2.63 -9.43 -5.21
C HIS A 71 -1.65 -8.74 -6.18
N TYR A 72 -2.04 -8.71 -7.46
CA TYR A 72 -1.18 -8.25 -8.55
C TYR A 72 -1.79 -7.13 -9.39
N GLU A 73 -3.06 -6.79 -9.16
CA GLU A 73 -3.76 -5.74 -9.88
C GLU A 73 -4.52 -4.80 -8.95
N SER A 74 -4.64 -3.56 -9.38
CA SER A 74 -5.49 -2.56 -8.73
C SER A 74 -6.94 -2.74 -9.16
N ARG A 75 -7.83 -2.04 -8.46
CA ARG A 75 -9.26 -1.99 -8.81
C ARG A 75 -9.52 -1.46 -10.23
N ALA A 76 -8.62 -0.65 -10.77
CA ALA A 76 -8.69 -0.12 -12.14
C ALA A 76 -7.99 -1.02 -13.17
N GLY A 77 -7.58 -2.24 -12.79
CA GLY A 77 -6.91 -3.20 -13.67
C GLY A 77 -5.44 -2.88 -13.95
N GLN A 78 -4.87 -1.88 -13.28
CA GLN A 78 -3.45 -1.51 -13.38
C GLN A 78 -2.56 -2.44 -12.55
N PRO A 79 -1.31 -2.71 -12.97
CA PRO A 79 -0.33 -3.47 -12.20
C PRO A 79 -0.17 -2.94 -10.78
N LEU A 80 -0.31 -3.83 -9.81
CA LEU A 80 -0.19 -3.49 -8.40
C LEU A 80 0.17 -4.72 -7.57
N LEU A 81 1.47 -5.00 -7.45
CA LEU A 81 1.96 -5.95 -6.45
C LEU A 81 1.70 -5.41 -5.04
N HIS A 82 0.86 -6.12 -4.27
CA HIS A 82 0.59 -5.81 -2.88
C HIS A 82 0.09 -7.04 -2.12
N ASP A 83 0.31 -7.04 -0.81
CA ASP A 83 -0.17 -8.10 0.07
C ASP A 83 -1.14 -7.54 1.11
N HIS A 84 -2.25 -8.23 1.31
CA HIS A 84 -3.14 -8.04 2.45
C HIS A 84 -2.74 -9.04 3.54
N ALA A 85 -2.17 -8.53 4.63
CA ALA A 85 -1.91 -9.31 5.84
C ALA A 85 -3.05 -9.08 6.82
N VAL A 86 -4.01 -9.99 6.84
CA VAL A 86 -5.18 -9.96 7.72
C VAL A 86 -4.77 -10.52 9.09
N VAL A 87 -4.50 -9.61 10.01
CA VAL A 87 -4.15 -9.90 11.40
C VAL A 87 -5.43 -10.12 12.21
N SER A 88 -5.51 -11.24 12.94
CA SER A 88 -6.58 -11.47 13.91
C SER A 88 -6.69 -10.30 14.88
N ILE A 89 -7.90 -9.87 15.24
CA ILE A 89 -8.07 -8.88 16.31
C ILE A 89 -7.93 -9.51 17.70
N ARG A 90 -7.95 -10.85 17.78
CA ARG A 90 -7.84 -11.62 19.01
C ARG A 90 -6.42 -12.15 19.16
N ALA A 91 -5.85 -11.93 20.34
CA ALA A 91 -4.59 -12.52 20.78
C ALA A 91 -4.77 -13.10 22.18
N ARG A 92 -3.91 -14.05 22.57
CA ARG A 92 -3.88 -14.57 23.93
C ARG A 92 -3.27 -13.54 24.88
N ARG A 93 -3.88 -13.41 26.05
CA ARG A 93 -3.43 -12.55 27.14
C ARG A 93 -2.23 -13.20 27.81
N PRO A 94 -1.22 -12.41 28.23
CA PRO A 94 -0.08 -12.90 28.99
C PRO A 94 -0.41 -13.28 30.45
N ASP A 95 -1.65 -13.69 30.77
CA ASP A 95 -2.03 -14.16 32.10
C ASP A 95 -1.92 -15.68 32.22
N ALA A 96 -1.84 -16.18 33.46
CA ALA A 96 -1.77 -17.60 33.76
C ALA A 96 -2.96 -18.42 33.24
N LYS A 97 -4.06 -17.76 32.83
CA LYS A 97 -5.26 -18.41 32.28
C LYS A 97 -5.28 -18.43 30.75
N ALA A 98 -4.29 -17.82 30.09
CA ALA A 98 -4.18 -17.67 28.64
C ALA A 98 -5.49 -17.18 27.98
N ALA A 99 -6.23 -16.29 28.67
CA ALA A 99 -7.52 -15.82 28.18
C ALA A 99 -7.37 -15.00 26.89
N TRP A 100 -8.41 -14.92 26.06
CA TRP A 100 -8.32 -14.10 24.84
C TRP A 100 -8.65 -12.63 25.13
N GLY A 101 -7.95 -11.72 24.44
CA GLY A 101 -8.19 -10.28 24.48
C GLY A 101 -8.12 -9.66 23.09
N ASN A 102 -8.28 -8.33 23.04
CA ASN A 102 -8.27 -7.58 21.78
C ASN A 102 -6.93 -6.88 21.59
N LEU A 103 -6.34 -7.04 20.40
CA LEU A 103 -5.16 -6.29 19.98
C LEU A 103 -5.48 -4.79 19.84
N SER A 104 -4.48 -3.98 20.13
CA SER A 104 -4.51 -2.54 19.87
C SER A 104 -4.04 -2.26 18.45
N ALA A 105 -4.92 -1.72 17.61
CA ALA A 105 -4.60 -1.45 16.20
C ALA A 105 -3.65 -0.24 16.04
N ASP A 106 -3.81 0.79 16.86
CA ASP A 106 -3.17 2.09 16.68
C ASP A 106 -1.64 1.99 16.57
N SER A 107 -1.01 1.26 17.49
CA SER A 107 0.45 1.11 17.52
C SER A 107 0.99 0.39 16.28
N MET A 108 0.24 -0.59 15.75
CA MET A 108 0.65 -1.32 14.55
C MET A 108 0.54 -0.44 13.30
N LEU A 109 -0.51 0.38 13.20
CA LEU A 109 -0.76 1.25 12.05
C LEU A 109 0.25 2.41 11.96
N GLU A 110 0.79 2.88 13.07
CA GLU A 110 1.82 3.92 13.10
C GLU A 110 3.16 3.48 12.49
N HIS A 111 3.50 2.19 12.60
CA HIS A 111 4.83 1.69 12.19
C HIS A 111 4.85 0.94 10.86
N ILE A 112 3.73 0.35 10.43
CA ILE A 112 3.67 -0.60 9.31
C ILE A 112 4.26 -0.05 8.00
N VAL A 113 3.91 1.18 7.61
CA VAL A 113 4.32 1.76 6.33
C VAL A 113 5.83 1.99 6.31
N ALA A 114 6.37 2.61 7.36
CA ALA A 114 7.79 2.96 7.42
C ALA A 114 8.68 1.71 7.47
N VAL A 115 8.35 0.77 8.35
CA VAL A 115 9.13 -0.47 8.54
C VAL A 115 9.06 -1.35 7.30
N GLY A 116 7.86 -1.56 6.74
CA GLY A 116 7.67 -2.36 5.54
C GLY A 116 8.40 -1.80 4.33
N THR A 117 8.33 -0.48 4.12
CA THR A 117 9.02 0.18 3.02
C THR A 117 10.53 0.08 3.17
N LEU A 118 11.07 0.30 4.37
CA LEU A 118 12.50 0.21 4.64
C LEU A 118 13.05 -1.18 4.32
N TYR A 119 12.43 -2.24 4.86
CA TYR A 119 12.90 -3.60 4.58
C TYR A 119 12.79 -3.96 3.10
N PHE A 120 11.74 -3.51 2.41
CA PHE A 120 11.60 -3.73 0.97
C PHE A 120 12.77 -3.08 0.22
N MET A 121 13.06 -1.81 0.51
CA MET A 121 14.15 -1.07 -0.11
C MET A 121 15.50 -1.76 0.11
N GLU A 122 15.79 -2.18 1.34
CA GLU A 122 17.02 -2.92 1.68
C GLU A 122 17.13 -4.22 0.90
N GLN A 123 16.05 -5.02 0.80
CA GLN A 123 16.08 -6.29 0.09
C GLN A 123 16.31 -6.11 -1.41
N VAL A 124 15.71 -5.07 -2.00
CA VAL A 124 15.87 -4.72 -3.41
C VAL A 124 17.29 -4.21 -3.68
N SER A 125 17.81 -3.30 -2.86
CA SER A 125 19.19 -2.80 -3.02
C SER A 125 20.22 -3.93 -2.89
N ALA A 126 20.03 -4.84 -1.92
CA ALA A 126 20.96 -5.96 -1.73
C ALA A 126 20.96 -6.96 -2.89
N ARG A 127 19.85 -7.16 -3.59
CA ARG A 127 19.71 -8.20 -4.63
C ARG A 127 19.88 -7.67 -6.05
N LEU A 128 19.46 -6.44 -6.30
CA LEU A 128 19.44 -5.82 -7.63
C LEU A 128 20.44 -4.67 -7.76
N GLY A 129 21.09 -4.26 -6.67
CA GLY A 129 22.03 -3.12 -6.68
C GLY A 129 21.34 -1.77 -6.91
N TRP A 130 20.01 -1.72 -6.83
CA TRP A 130 19.26 -0.49 -7.10
C TRP A 130 19.36 0.49 -5.94
N THR A 131 19.36 1.77 -6.28
CA THR A 131 19.40 2.88 -5.33
C THR A 131 18.06 3.59 -5.26
N TRP A 132 17.87 4.35 -4.18
CA TRP A 132 16.62 5.02 -3.86
C TRP A 132 16.86 6.51 -3.68
N GLU A 133 15.91 7.32 -4.12
CA GLU A 133 15.91 8.77 -3.95
C GLU A 133 14.56 9.24 -3.37
N PRO A 134 14.57 10.26 -2.50
CA PRO A 134 13.35 10.85 -2.00
C PRO A 134 12.67 11.66 -3.10
N ARG A 135 11.35 11.53 -3.23
CA ARG A 135 10.53 12.34 -4.13
C ARG A 135 9.38 12.97 -3.38
N GLU A 136 9.22 14.27 -3.56
CA GLU A 136 8.04 14.97 -3.06
C GLU A 136 6.85 14.66 -3.99
N VAL A 137 5.83 14.04 -3.41
CA VAL A 137 4.57 13.70 -4.11
C VAL A 137 3.41 14.55 -3.65
N THR A 138 3.52 15.14 -2.46
CA THR A 138 2.51 16.03 -1.89
C THR A 138 3.26 17.11 -1.14
N PRO A 139 3.14 18.39 -1.57
CA PRO A 139 3.85 19.50 -0.93
C PRO A 139 3.67 19.52 0.59
N GLY A 140 4.77 19.67 1.31
CA GLY A 140 4.76 19.76 2.78
C GLY A 140 4.48 18.44 3.51
N ARG A 141 4.43 17.31 2.80
CA ARG A 141 4.39 15.96 3.39
C ARG A 141 5.76 15.30 3.28
N ARG A 142 5.99 14.28 4.11
CA ARG A 142 7.21 13.47 4.05
C ARG A 142 7.41 12.92 2.61
N PRO A 143 8.61 13.07 2.01
CA PRO A 143 8.91 12.47 0.72
C PRO A 143 8.71 10.95 0.73
N VAL A 144 8.32 10.40 -0.41
CA VAL A 144 8.30 8.95 -0.63
C VAL A 144 9.61 8.53 -1.29
N MET A 145 10.14 7.39 -0.89
CA MET A 145 11.35 6.82 -1.51
C MET A 145 10.96 6.11 -2.79
N GLU A 146 11.64 6.41 -3.89
CA GLU A 146 11.42 5.80 -5.21
C GLU A 146 12.77 5.37 -5.80
N ILE A 147 12.76 4.39 -6.72
CA ILE A 147 13.97 3.87 -7.37
C ILE A 147 14.59 4.98 -8.22
N ALA A 148 15.88 5.25 -8.02
CA ALA A 148 16.61 6.23 -8.80
C ALA A 148 16.66 5.83 -10.29
N GLY A 149 16.54 6.82 -11.18
CA GLY A 149 16.58 6.60 -12.63
C GLY A 149 15.25 6.18 -13.28
N ILE A 150 14.20 5.86 -12.51
CA ILE A 150 12.85 5.65 -13.07
C ILE A 150 12.09 6.98 -13.08
N ASP A 151 11.82 7.57 -14.24
CA ASP A 151 11.19 8.89 -14.35
C ASP A 151 9.82 8.98 -13.63
N GLN A 152 9.60 10.07 -12.88
CA GLN A 152 8.40 10.30 -12.09
C GLN A 152 7.12 10.39 -12.94
N ARG A 153 7.23 10.76 -14.22
CA ARG A 153 6.09 10.80 -15.17
C ARG A 153 5.40 9.44 -15.28
N LEU A 154 6.13 8.34 -15.11
CA LEU A 154 5.56 6.98 -15.08
C LEU A 154 4.64 6.76 -13.85
N ILE A 155 4.87 7.49 -12.75
CA ILE A 155 4.00 7.45 -11.56
C ILE A 155 2.69 8.20 -11.82
N GLY A 156 2.74 9.31 -12.55
CA GLY A 156 1.53 10.06 -12.94
C GLY A 156 0.56 9.18 -13.75
N TRP A 157 1.10 8.36 -14.66
CA TRP A 157 0.31 7.49 -15.52
C TRP A 157 -0.48 6.41 -14.75
N GLN A 158 0.12 5.77 -13.73
CA GLN A 158 -0.60 4.81 -12.86
C GLN A 158 -1.61 5.47 -11.90
N SER A 159 -1.62 6.80 -11.81
CA SER A 159 -2.36 7.56 -10.80
C SER A 159 -3.78 7.95 -11.25
N THR A 160 -4.31 7.41 -12.35
CA THR A 160 -5.67 7.73 -12.85
C THR A 160 -6.74 7.66 -11.76
N ARG A 161 -6.68 6.64 -10.90
CA ARG A 161 -7.60 6.51 -9.76
C ARG A 161 -7.40 7.63 -8.73
N ARG A 162 -6.16 8.00 -8.42
CA ARG A 162 -5.89 9.09 -7.47
C ARG A 162 -6.41 10.42 -8.01
N GLN A 163 -6.23 10.66 -9.31
CA GLN A 163 -6.77 11.85 -9.96
C GLN A 163 -8.29 11.90 -9.88
N GLN A 164 -8.98 10.81 -10.24
CA GLN A 164 -10.45 10.72 -10.10
C GLN A 164 -10.92 11.02 -8.67
N ILE A 165 -10.21 10.49 -7.66
CA ILE A 165 -10.52 10.76 -6.25
C ILE A 165 -10.30 12.24 -5.91
N ALA A 166 -9.19 12.82 -6.34
CA ALA A 166 -8.89 14.23 -6.10
C ALA A 166 -9.93 15.16 -6.74
N ASP A 167 -10.33 14.88 -7.99
CA ASP A 167 -11.35 15.63 -8.71
C ASP A 167 -12.71 15.55 -7.98
N ALA A 168 -13.11 14.34 -7.57
CA ALA A 168 -14.34 14.12 -6.80
C ALA A 168 -14.29 14.76 -5.41
N LEU A 169 -13.13 14.76 -4.75
CA LEU A 169 -12.92 15.39 -3.44
C LEU A 169 -13.03 16.90 -3.54
N SER A 170 -12.52 17.51 -4.61
CA SER A 170 -12.65 18.95 -4.85
C SER A 170 -14.12 19.36 -4.94
N VAL A 171 -14.93 18.61 -5.69
CA VAL A 171 -16.37 18.86 -5.79
C VAL A 171 -17.06 18.68 -4.44
N LEU A 172 -16.78 17.58 -3.75
CA LEU A 172 -17.36 17.28 -2.42
C LEU A 172 -17.02 18.32 -1.35
N THR A 173 -15.83 18.92 -1.43
CA THR A 173 -15.37 19.96 -0.51
C THR A 173 -16.09 21.27 -0.78
N ALA A 174 -16.21 21.70 -2.04
CA ALA A 174 -16.96 22.89 -2.43
C ALA A 174 -18.44 22.79 -2.00
N ASP A 175 -19.06 21.63 -2.27
CA ASP A 175 -20.42 21.28 -1.84
C ASP A 175 -20.60 21.36 -0.31
N TYR A 176 -19.59 20.94 0.45
CA TYR A 176 -19.61 21.01 1.92
C TYR A 176 -19.54 22.46 2.39
N GLU A 177 -18.63 23.25 1.82
CA GLU A 177 -18.44 24.67 2.15
C GLU A 177 -19.70 25.49 1.88
N GLU A 178 -20.35 25.27 0.74
CA GLU A 178 -21.61 25.94 0.40
C GLU A 178 -22.71 25.63 1.43
N ARG A 179 -22.84 24.35 1.84
CA ARG A 179 -23.88 23.93 2.79
C ARG A 179 -23.60 24.30 4.24
N GLN A 180 -22.34 24.45 4.63
CA GLN A 180 -21.94 24.64 6.04
C GLN A 180 -21.43 26.06 6.33
N GLY A 181 -21.10 26.84 5.30
CA GLY A 181 -20.58 28.20 5.42
C GLY A 181 -19.12 28.29 5.89
N HIS A 182 -18.40 27.17 5.96
CA HIS A 182 -17.00 27.12 6.39
C HIS A 182 -16.27 25.88 5.80
N PRO A 183 -14.92 25.91 5.69
CA PRO A 183 -14.13 24.76 5.24
C PRO A 183 -14.23 23.55 6.19
N PRO A 184 -14.07 22.31 5.69
CA PRO A 184 -14.14 21.13 6.52
C PRO A 184 -12.99 21.07 7.54
N GLY A 185 -13.32 20.81 8.81
CA GLY A 185 -12.34 20.39 9.80
C GLY A 185 -11.80 18.98 9.50
N GLU A 186 -10.75 18.54 10.21
CA GLU A 186 -10.01 17.30 9.94
C GLU A 186 -10.91 16.06 9.79
N ARG A 187 -11.86 15.87 10.72
CA ARG A 187 -12.79 14.73 10.68
C ARG A 187 -13.72 14.77 9.46
N ALA A 188 -14.18 15.96 9.08
CA ALA A 188 -15.05 16.13 7.91
C ALA A 188 -14.24 15.89 6.63
N ALA A 189 -13.03 16.45 6.53
CA ALA A 189 -12.12 16.23 5.40
C ALA A 189 -11.83 14.74 5.19
N TYR A 190 -11.56 14.00 6.27
CA TYR A 190 -11.38 12.54 6.21
C TYR A 190 -12.64 11.80 5.71
N ALA A 191 -13.83 12.22 6.14
CA ALA A 191 -15.08 11.62 5.67
C ALA A 191 -15.33 11.90 4.18
N LEU A 192 -15.05 13.12 3.72
CA LEU A 192 -15.16 13.51 2.31
C LEU A 192 -14.17 12.74 1.42
N ASP A 193 -12.92 12.55 1.88
CA ASP A 193 -11.92 11.73 1.18
C ASP A 193 -12.40 10.28 0.98
N ARG A 194 -12.94 9.66 2.04
CA ARG A 194 -13.55 8.32 1.96
C ARG A 194 -14.73 8.29 0.98
N GLN A 195 -15.59 9.31 1.03
CA GLN A 195 -16.73 9.41 0.12
C GLN A 195 -16.29 9.56 -1.34
N ALA A 196 -15.26 10.37 -1.62
CA ALA A 196 -14.66 10.53 -2.95
C ALA A 196 -14.09 9.19 -3.46
N ALA A 197 -13.36 8.46 -2.59
CA ALA A 197 -12.79 7.17 -2.91
C ALA A 197 -13.84 6.10 -3.24
N ASP A 198 -14.98 6.11 -2.54
CA ASP A 198 -16.08 5.18 -2.77
C ASP A 198 -16.88 5.54 -4.03
N ARG A 199 -17.21 6.82 -4.25
CA ARG A 199 -17.95 7.29 -5.45
C ARG A 199 -17.21 7.00 -6.76
N THR A 200 -15.89 7.12 -6.73
CA THR A 200 -15.03 6.90 -7.91
C THR A 200 -14.54 5.45 -8.01
N ARG A 201 -15.08 4.53 -7.22
CA ARG A 201 -14.68 3.12 -7.23
C ARG A 201 -15.30 2.41 -8.43
N PRO A 202 -14.49 1.92 -9.40
CA PRO A 202 -15.06 1.16 -10.50
C PRO A 202 -15.62 -0.18 -9.99
N PRO A 203 -16.63 -0.73 -10.69
CA PRO A 203 -17.20 -2.02 -10.34
C PRO A 203 -16.13 -3.10 -10.32
N LYS A 204 -16.33 -4.15 -9.50
CA LYS A 204 -15.39 -5.27 -9.48
C LYS A 204 -15.50 -5.97 -10.82
N ARG A 205 -14.37 -6.29 -11.44
CA ARG A 205 -14.37 -7.18 -12.60
C ARG A 205 -14.97 -8.52 -12.17
N GLN A 206 -15.87 -9.04 -12.99
CA GLN A 206 -16.57 -10.30 -12.71
C GLN A 206 -15.71 -11.51 -13.08
N VAL A 207 -14.95 -11.42 -14.17
CA VAL A 207 -14.03 -12.46 -14.64
C VAL A 207 -12.61 -12.17 -14.14
N PRO A 208 -12.03 -12.98 -13.24
CA PRO A 208 -10.65 -12.80 -12.81
C PRO A 208 -9.68 -13.09 -13.97
N ARG A 209 -8.52 -12.43 -13.97
CA ARG A 209 -7.39 -12.78 -14.83
C ARG A 209 -6.38 -13.60 -14.05
N SER A 210 -5.75 -14.55 -14.73
CA SER A 210 -4.52 -15.19 -14.26
C SER A 210 -3.37 -14.18 -14.23
N LEU A 211 -2.32 -14.51 -13.47
CA LEU A 211 -1.10 -13.70 -13.44
C LEU A 211 -0.41 -13.66 -14.82
N THR A 212 -0.47 -14.75 -15.57
CA THR A 212 0.07 -14.83 -16.93
C THR A 212 -0.63 -13.83 -17.86
N GLU A 213 -1.98 -13.87 -17.91
CA GLU A 213 -2.76 -12.91 -18.72
C GLU A 213 -2.53 -11.46 -18.28
N LEU A 214 -2.34 -11.23 -16.98
CA LEU A 214 -1.98 -9.91 -16.45
C LEU A 214 -0.63 -9.44 -16.99
N ARG A 215 0.39 -10.30 -16.97
CA ARG A 215 1.74 -9.98 -17.45
C ARG A 215 1.80 -9.82 -18.97
N GLU A 216 1.11 -10.67 -19.73
CA GLU A 216 0.98 -10.54 -21.18
C GLU A 216 0.32 -9.22 -21.57
N GLY A 217 -0.72 -8.80 -20.83
CA GLY A 217 -1.39 -7.52 -21.02
C GLY A 217 -0.53 -6.28 -20.75
N LEU A 218 0.71 -6.44 -20.28
CA LEU A 218 1.67 -5.36 -20.01
C LEU A 218 2.79 -5.30 -21.03
N GLN A 219 2.85 -6.27 -21.95
CA GLN A 219 3.84 -6.32 -23.01
C GLN A 219 3.68 -5.13 -23.98
N PRO A 220 4.78 -4.54 -24.48
CA PRO A 220 4.79 -3.36 -25.35
C PRO A 220 3.84 -3.45 -26.55
N GLU A 221 3.57 -4.64 -27.05
CA GLU A 221 2.76 -4.92 -28.24
C GLU A 221 1.25 -4.80 -27.99
N THR A 222 0.83 -4.77 -26.71
CA THR A 222 -0.58 -4.61 -26.31
C THR A 222 -0.96 -3.13 -26.24
N ASP A 223 -2.24 -2.76 -26.37
CA ASP A 223 -2.66 -1.35 -26.24
C ASP A 223 -2.32 -0.74 -24.87
N HIS A 224 -2.39 -1.57 -23.82
CA HIS A 224 -2.03 -1.15 -22.48
C HIS A 224 -0.52 -0.95 -22.35
N GLY A 225 0.30 -1.89 -22.87
CA GLY A 225 1.75 -1.80 -22.91
C GLY A 225 2.29 -0.71 -23.85
N ARG A 226 1.66 -0.46 -25.00
CA ARG A 226 1.98 0.64 -25.92
C ARG A 226 1.86 1.99 -25.23
N ARG A 227 0.83 2.18 -24.41
CA ARG A 227 0.67 3.41 -23.59
C ARG A 227 1.75 3.56 -22.52
N TRP A 228 2.29 2.46 -21.97
CA TRP A 228 3.44 2.50 -21.06
C TRP A 228 4.74 2.84 -21.80
N TYR A 229 4.96 2.19 -22.94
CA TYR A 229 6.16 2.39 -23.76
C TYR A 229 6.20 3.76 -24.43
N SER A 230 5.07 4.37 -24.78
CA SER A 230 5.05 5.73 -25.31
C SER A 230 5.52 6.77 -24.27
N VAL A 231 5.20 6.57 -22.99
CA VAL A 231 5.75 7.39 -21.91
C VAL A 231 7.26 7.19 -21.84
N LEU A 232 7.76 5.94 -21.87
CA LEU A 232 9.20 5.62 -21.85
C LEU A 232 9.98 6.18 -23.07
N LEU A 233 9.40 6.10 -24.26
CA LEU A 233 10.01 6.60 -25.51
C LEU A 233 10.02 8.13 -25.57
N GLY A 234 9.00 8.79 -25.01
CA GLY A 234 8.97 10.25 -24.83
C GLY A 234 9.94 10.79 -23.76
N LEU A 235 10.67 9.93 -23.05
CA LEU A 235 11.76 10.34 -22.14
C LEU A 235 13.15 10.32 -22.81
N ARG A 236 13.26 9.82 -24.05
CA ARG A 236 14.51 9.80 -24.82
C ARG A 236 14.71 11.05 -25.70
N GLY A 237 13.94 12.11 -25.47
CA GLY A 237 14.01 13.39 -26.19
C GLY A 237 14.52 14.51 -25.31
#